data_AF-A0A9P5Y9Q0-F1
#
_entry.id   AF-A0A9P5Y9Q0-F1
#
_cell.length_a   1.000
_cell.length_b   1.000
_cell.length_c   1.000
_cell.angle_alpha   90.00
_cell.angle_beta   90.00
_cell.angle_gamma   90.00
#
_symmetry.space_group_name_H-M   'P 1'
#
loop_
_entity.id
_entity.type
_entity.pdbx_description
1 polymer ?
#
loop_
_entity_poly.entity_id
_entity_poly.type
_entity_poly.pdbx_seq_one_letter_code
_entity_poly.pdbx_strand_id
1 'polypeptide(L)'
;MLADTMAELLFVVQTTKYLHVSSTALLLFDWFLTLDAEVKYAWRACWNWGRALFFLTRYPTFIVTGINLYYEFGSSIQVSTCCALYISIEMMSYSGTLFAEAILTMRVWALWRRRIDVGAFLIIMFIGCSLLGAVGHHFSTMPNTVVPLDSIAPAFRGCSPAQNSTELGWATIALLIYTNVIFAMTMAAGFHHYREGAYRDSSLIYTFYKDGILYYAALLGFSVGYIIMIQTKHWVVSPTFLLSIQRVINSILSSRMVLHIYEEMAPSQETEDAKTSIRFAGMGTSGLVCV
;
A
#
# COMPACT_ATOMS: atom_id res chain seq x y z
N MET A 1 23.81 -4.97 32.84
CA MET A 1 23.57 -6.00 31.80
C MET A 1 22.08 -6.29 31.62
N LEU A 2 21.36 -6.89 32.59
CA LEU A 2 19.90 -7.12 32.46
C LEU A 2 19.06 -5.83 32.47
N ALA A 3 19.44 -4.83 33.26
CA ALA A 3 18.74 -3.54 33.27
C ALA A 3 18.91 -2.77 31.95
N ASP A 4 20.11 -2.83 31.35
CA ASP A 4 20.42 -2.16 30.08
C ASP A 4 19.64 -2.79 28.92
N THR A 5 19.57 -4.13 28.86
CA THR A 5 18.79 -4.83 27.83
C THR A 5 17.28 -4.59 27.96
N MET A 6 16.76 -4.50 29.19
CA MET A 6 15.35 -4.14 29.41
C MET A 6 15.06 -2.69 29.00
N ALA A 7 15.98 -1.76 29.24
CA ALA A 7 15.85 -0.36 28.84
C ALA A 7 15.87 -0.20 27.31
N GLU A 8 16.75 -0.92 26.61
CA GLU A 8 16.77 -0.95 25.14
C GLU A 8 15.48 -1.52 24.58
N LEU A 9 14.98 -2.63 25.14
CA LEU A 9 13.71 -3.22 24.71
C LEU A 9 12.53 -2.27 24.91
N LEU A 10 12.46 -1.59 26.05
CA LEU A 10 11.46 -0.57 26.35
C LEU A 10 11.49 0.55 25.32
N PHE A 11 12.68 1.07 25.02
CA PHE A 11 12.87 2.13 24.04
C PHE A 11 12.38 1.71 22.65
N VAL A 12 12.74 0.52 22.18
CA VAL A 12 12.33 0.01 20.87
C VAL A 12 10.81 -0.18 20.79
N VAL A 13 10.20 -0.76 21.82
CA VAL A 13 8.74 -0.99 21.87
C VAL A 13 7.98 0.33 21.90
N GLN A 14 8.36 1.27 22.77
CA GLN A 14 7.69 2.57 22.87
C GLN A 14 7.85 3.37 21.57
N THR A 15 9.05 3.41 21.02
CA THR A 15 9.32 4.12 19.74
C THR A 15 8.46 3.53 18.62
N THR A 16 8.39 2.20 18.51
CA THR A 16 7.56 1.52 17.50
C THR A 16 6.08 1.90 17.64
N LYS A 17 5.54 1.91 18.86
CA LYS A 17 4.15 2.30 19.13
C LYS A 17 3.86 3.74 18.73
N TYR A 18 4.71 4.69 19.13
CA TYR A 18 4.54 6.11 18.76
C TYR A 18 4.61 6.31 17.24
N LEU A 19 5.49 5.56 16.57
CA LEU A 19 5.61 5.61 15.12
C LEU A 19 4.38 5.04 14.41
N HIS A 20 3.75 3.96 14.92
CA HIS A 20 2.48 3.46 14.39
C HIS A 20 1.31 4.42 14.63
N VAL A 21 1.25 5.08 15.79
CA VAL A 21 0.26 6.15 16.02
C VAL A 21 0.46 7.28 15.02
N SER A 22 1.71 7.71 14.81
CA SER A 22 2.06 8.77 13.85
C SER A 22 1.70 8.39 12.42
N SER A 23 1.95 7.14 12.03
CA SER A 23 1.58 6.59 10.72
C SER A 23 0.05 6.58 10.52
N THR A 24 -0.70 6.18 11.55
CA THR A 24 -2.18 6.19 11.51
C THR A 24 -2.73 7.61 11.43
N ALA A 25 -2.14 8.54 12.19
CA ALA A 25 -2.50 9.96 12.12
C ALA A 25 -2.24 10.55 10.73
N LEU A 26 -1.12 10.18 10.09
CA LEU A 26 -0.80 10.58 8.72
C LEU A 26 -1.85 10.08 7.72
N LEU A 27 -2.29 8.82 7.84
CA LEU A 27 -3.34 8.25 7.00
C LEU A 27 -4.68 8.99 7.15
N LEU A 28 -5.08 9.29 8.39
CA LEU A 28 -6.31 10.03 8.67
C LEU A 28 -6.22 11.47 8.17
N PHE A 29 -5.09 12.13 8.39
CA PHE A 29 -4.84 13.49 7.89
C PHE A 29 -4.93 13.55 6.37
N ASP A 30 -4.30 12.61 5.68
CA ASP A 30 -4.38 12.49 4.22
C ASP A 30 -5.83 12.33 3.74
N TRP A 31 -6.59 11.48 4.42
CA TRP A 31 -8.00 11.24 4.11
C TRP A 31 -8.86 12.47 4.24
N PHE A 32 -8.71 13.25 5.31
CA PHE A 32 -9.43 14.51 5.44
C PHE A 32 -9.10 15.49 4.32
N LEU A 33 -7.85 15.51 3.84
CA LEU A 33 -7.45 16.37 2.71
C LEU A 33 -8.02 15.90 1.37
N THR A 34 -8.26 14.61 1.17
CA THR A 34 -8.75 14.06 -0.10
C THR A 34 -10.23 13.75 -0.11
N LEU A 35 -10.93 13.91 1.01
CA LEU A 35 -12.32 13.48 1.18
C LEU A 35 -13.27 14.11 0.15
N ASP A 36 -13.14 15.40 -0.11
CA ASP A 36 -14.00 16.10 -1.08
C ASP A 36 -13.83 15.53 -2.49
N ALA A 37 -12.58 15.30 -2.91
CA ALA A 37 -12.26 14.68 -4.18
C ALA A 37 -12.72 13.22 -4.23
N GLU A 38 -12.61 12.47 -3.14
CA GLU A 38 -13.08 11.08 -3.06
C GLU A 38 -14.58 10.98 -3.22
N VAL A 39 -15.34 11.82 -2.52
CA VAL A 39 -16.80 11.81 -2.60
C VAL A 39 -17.23 12.14 -4.03
N LYS A 40 -16.58 13.12 -4.67
CA LYS A 40 -16.88 13.53 -6.04
C LYS A 40 -16.50 12.47 -7.08
N TYR A 41 -15.28 11.95 -7.04
CA TYR A 41 -14.70 11.17 -8.14
C TYR A 41 -14.69 9.65 -7.93
N ALA A 42 -14.75 9.18 -6.68
CA ALA A 42 -14.74 7.76 -6.35
C ALA A 42 -16.12 7.26 -5.90
N TRP A 43 -16.86 8.03 -5.08
CA TRP A 43 -18.12 7.57 -4.49
C TRP A 43 -19.34 7.79 -5.40
N ARG A 44 -19.48 9.00 -5.96
CA ARG A 44 -20.66 9.36 -6.77
C ARG A 44 -20.61 8.87 -8.21
N ALA A 45 -19.43 8.52 -8.70
CA ALA A 45 -19.23 8.19 -10.10
C ALA A 45 -19.42 6.69 -10.41
N CYS A 46 -19.67 6.35 -11.67
CA CYS A 46 -19.98 4.97 -12.11
C CYS A 46 -18.91 3.94 -11.74
N TRP A 47 -19.31 2.74 -11.32
CA TRP A 47 -18.32 1.72 -10.93
C TRP A 47 -17.44 1.26 -12.11
N ASN A 48 -16.13 1.15 -11.87
CA ASN A 48 -15.16 0.54 -12.77
C ASN A 48 -14.06 -0.19 -11.97
N TRP A 49 -13.25 -1.01 -12.63
CA TRP A 49 -12.19 -1.79 -11.98
C TRP A 49 -11.17 -0.94 -11.22
N GLY A 50 -10.83 0.25 -11.71
CA GLY A 50 -9.92 1.18 -11.02
C GLY A 50 -10.49 1.68 -9.70
N ARG A 51 -11.78 2.02 -9.66
CA ARG A 51 -12.49 2.42 -8.43
C ARG A 51 -12.58 1.27 -7.44
N ALA A 52 -12.89 0.06 -7.92
CA ALA A 52 -12.92 -1.12 -7.05
C ALA A 52 -11.57 -1.34 -6.35
N LEU A 53 -10.47 -1.29 -7.12
CA LEU A 53 -9.13 -1.43 -6.56
C LEU A 53 -8.75 -0.28 -5.62
N PHE A 54 -9.16 0.95 -5.91
CA PHE A 54 -9.00 2.08 -4.99
C PHE A 54 -9.65 1.82 -3.62
N PHE A 55 -10.89 1.32 -3.59
CA PHE A 55 -11.55 1.00 -2.33
C PHE A 55 -10.87 -0.17 -1.60
N LEU A 56 -10.43 -1.18 -2.35
CA LEU A 56 -9.74 -2.37 -1.82
C LEU A 56 -8.33 -2.11 -1.31
N THR A 57 -7.65 -1.05 -1.75
CA THR A 57 -6.36 -0.64 -1.17
C THR A 57 -6.52 0.33 -0.01
N ARG A 58 -7.47 1.27 -0.14
CA ARG A 58 -7.61 2.37 0.83
C ARG A 58 -8.28 1.95 2.13
N TYR A 59 -9.48 1.38 2.05
CA TYR A 59 -10.31 1.14 3.24
C TYR A 59 -9.78 0.02 4.15
N PRO A 60 -9.25 -1.09 3.61
CA PRO A 60 -8.59 -2.10 4.44
C PRO A 60 -7.39 -1.56 5.24
N THR A 61 -6.71 -0.53 4.74
CA THR A 61 -5.59 0.10 5.47
C THR A 61 -6.06 0.79 6.75
N PHE A 62 -7.23 1.43 6.77
CA PHE A 62 -7.82 1.98 7.99
C PHE A 62 -8.17 0.89 9.01
N ILE A 63 -8.75 -0.22 8.53
CA ILE A 63 -9.14 -1.33 9.40
C ILE A 63 -7.89 -1.94 10.04
N VAL A 64 -6.86 -2.24 9.23
CA VAL A 64 -5.60 -2.81 9.70
C VAL A 64 -4.90 -1.89 10.70
N THR A 65 -4.83 -0.59 10.43
CA THR A 65 -4.19 0.36 11.36
C THR A 65 -4.95 0.46 12.68
N GLY A 66 -6.28 0.44 12.67
CA GLY A 66 -7.10 0.36 13.88
C GLY A 66 -6.87 -0.94 14.68
N ILE A 67 -6.86 -2.09 14.01
CA ILE A 67 -6.57 -3.39 14.65
C ILE A 67 -5.15 -3.40 15.22
N ASN A 68 -4.18 -2.82 14.53
CA ASN A 68 -2.80 -2.71 15.00
C ASN A 68 -2.69 -1.85 16.27
N LEU A 69 -3.38 -0.71 16.33
CA LEU A 69 -3.45 0.08 17.56
C LEU A 69 -4.06 -0.72 18.73
N TYR A 70 -5.13 -1.49 18.49
CA TYR A 70 -5.68 -2.35 19.54
C TYR A 70 -4.70 -3.45 19.97
N TYR A 71 -4.02 -4.08 19.01
CA TYR A 71 -2.98 -5.07 19.25
C TYR A 71 -1.82 -4.52 20.09
N GLU A 72 -1.47 -3.24 19.94
CA GLU A 72 -0.36 -2.61 20.65
C GLU A 72 -0.73 -2.00 22.00
N PHE A 73 -1.93 -1.48 22.15
CA PHE A 73 -2.33 -0.70 23.33
C PHE A 73 -3.36 -1.39 24.22
N GLY A 74 -4.00 -2.47 23.76
CA GLY A 74 -4.99 -3.19 24.54
C GLY A 74 -4.41 -3.80 25.81
N SER A 75 -5.23 -3.86 26.86
CA SER A 75 -4.86 -4.38 28.18
C SER A 75 -5.58 -5.70 28.45
N SER A 76 -4.91 -6.64 29.14
CA SER A 76 -5.53 -7.91 29.55
C SER A 76 -6.07 -8.73 28.38
N ILE A 77 -5.30 -8.77 27.29
CA ILE A 77 -5.66 -9.51 26.07
C ILE A 77 -5.31 -11.00 26.27
N GLN A 78 -6.26 -11.89 25.98
CA GLN A 78 -6.00 -13.32 26.00
C GLN A 78 -5.02 -13.72 24.88
N VAL A 79 -4.18 -14.73 25.13
CA VAL A 79 -3.22 -15.26 24.14
C VAL A 79 -3.89 -15.63 22.82
N SER A 80 -5.07 -16.26 22.87
CA SER A 80 -5.86 -16.62 21.68
C SER A 80 -6.26 -15.41 20.86
N THR A 81 -6.67 -14.32 21.51
CA THR A 81 -7.00 -13.05 20.86
C THR A 81 -5.77 -12.38 20.27
N CYS A 82 -4.62 -12.38 20.97
CA CYS A 82 -3.36 -11.89 20.40
C CYS A 82 -2.98 -12.62 19.11
N CYS A 83 -3.08 -13.96 19.10
CA CYS A 83 -2.83 -14.76 17.89
C CYS A 83 -3.80 -14.41 16.76
N ALA A 84 -5.10 -14.31 17.05
CA ALA A 84 -6.11 -13.97 16.06
C ALA A 84 -5.88 -12.56 15.46
N LEU A 85 -5.54 -11.58 16.31
CA LEU A 85 -5.21 -10.22 15.88
C LEU A 85 -3.96 -10.21 15.01
N TYR A 86 -2.89 -10.89 15.42
CA TYR A 86 -1.65 -10.98 14.64
C TYR A 86 -1.91 -11.57 13.25
N ILE A 87 -2.56 -12.73 13.17
CA ILE A 87 -2.94 -13.36 11.89
C ILE A 87 -3.81 -12.42 11.04
N SER A 88 -4.77 -11.73 11.65
CA SER A 88 -5.66 -10.81 10.94
C SER A 88 -4.88 -9.62 10.35
N ILE A 89 -4.00 -8.99 11.13
CA ILE A 89 -3.15 -7.88 10.70
C ILE A 89 -2.30 -8.32 9.51
N GLU A 90 -1.62 -9.46 9.66
CA GLU A 90 -0.72 -10.03 8.67
C GLU A 90 -1.46 -10.32 7.34
N MET A 91 -2.59 -11.04 7.38
CA MET A 91 -3.36 -11.40 6.18
C MET A 91 -3.98 -10.18 5.47
N MET A 92 -4.51 -9.22 6.23
CA MET A 92 -5.06 -7.99 5.65
C MET A 92 -3.96 -7.09 5.08
N SER A 93 -2.77 -7.08 5.68
CA SER A 93 -1.62 -6.33 5.17
C SER A 93 -1.10 -6.92 3.87
N TYR A 94 -0.99 -8.25 3.82
CA TYR A 94 -0.56 -8.98 2.64
C TYR A 94 -1.54 -8.77 1.48
N SER A 95 -2.84 -8.95 1.69
CA SER A 95 -3.86 -8.70 0.67
C SER A 95 -3.91 -7.24 0.20
N GLY A 96 -3.81 -6.27 1.12
CA GLY A 96 -3.70 -4.85 0.78
C GLY A 96 -2.50 -4.55 -0.13
N THR A 97 -1.37 -5.23 0.12
CA THR A 97 -0.17 -5.10 -0.71
C THR A 97 -0.39 -5.67 -2.12
N LEU A 98 -1.05 -6.82 -2.24
CA LEU A 98 -1.40 -7.40 -3.54
C LEU A 98 -2.30 -6.48 -4.38
N PHE A 99 -3.30 -5.86 -3.76
CA PHE A 99 -4.15 -4.90 -4.47
C PHE A 99 -3.38 -3.66 -4.91
N ALA A 100 -2.48 -3.14 -4.07
CA ALA A 100 -1.65 -1.99 -4.41
C ALA A 100 -0.71 -2.33 -5.57
N GLU A 101 -0.05 -3.49 -5.53
CA GLU A 101 0.81 -3.97 -6.62
C GLU A 101 0.02 -4.13 -7.92
N ALA A 102 -1.19 -4.71 -7.88
CA ALA A 102 -2.03 -4.85 -9.07
C ALA A 102 -2.35 -3.48 -9.73
N ILE A 103 -2.59 -2.43 -8.94
CA ILE A 103 -2.77 -1.06 -9.47
C ILE A 103 -1.51 -0.60 -10.21
N LEU A 104 -0.34 -0.82 -9.62
CA LEU A 104 0.93 -0.44 -10.24
C LEU A 104 1.21 -1.25 -11.51
N THR A 105 0.88 -2.54 -11.50
CA THR A 105 1.01 -3.44 -12.65
C THR A 105 0.18 -2.94 -13.83
N MET A 106 -1.09 -2.63 -13.60
CA MET A 106 -1.97 -2.07 -14.63
C MET A 106 -1.43 -0.75 -15.17
N ARG A 107 -0.88 0.10 -14.29
CA ARG A 107 -0.27 1.37 -14.67
C ARG A 107 0.93 1.17 -15.60
N VAL A 108 1.85 0.28 -15.24
CA VAL A 108 3.03 -0.03 -16.10
C VAL A 108 2.57 -0.59 -17.43
N TRP A 109 1.60 -1.51 -17.44
CA TRP A 109 1.10 -2.05 -18.69
C TRP A 109 0.48 -0.98 -19.61
N ALA A 110 -0.22 0.00 -19.03
CA ALA A 110 -0.72 1.16 -19.77
C ALA A 110 0.41 2.04 -20.32
N LEU A 111 1.48 2.30 -19.56
CA LEU A 111 2.65 3.08 -20.00
C LEU A 111 3.38 2.44 -21.20
N TRP A 112 3.36 1.12 -21.27
CA TRP A 112 3.90 0.33 -22.38
C TRP A 112 2.88 0.13 -23.50
N ARG A 113 1.89 1.03 -23.64
CA ARG A 113 0.86 1.02 -24.69
C ARG A 113 0.08 -0.30 -24.78
N ARG A 114 -0.14 -0.97 -23.64
CA ARG A 114 -0.88 -2.25 -23.52
C ARG A 114 -0.31 -3.38 -24.37
N ARG A 115 1.00 -3.36 -24.60
CA ARG A 115 1.75 -4.45 -25.23
C ARG A 115 1.52 -5.78 -24.51
N ILE A 116 1.08 -6.80 -25.24
CA ILE A 116 0.64 -8.10 -24.67
C ILE A 116 1.83 -8.86 -24.06
N ASP A 117 3.00 -8.77 -24.67
CA ASP A 117 4.25 -9.34 -24.17
C ASP A 117 4.65 -8.76 -22.80
N VAL A 118 4.56 -7.43 -22.64
CA VAL A 118 4.80 -6.77 -21.35
C VAL A 118 3.74 -7.16 -20.32
N GLY A 119 2.47 -7.17 -20.71
CA GLY A 119 1.37 -7.58 -19.82
C GLY A 119 1.52 -9.02 -19.33
N ALA A 120 1.84 -9.95 -20.22
CA ALA A 120 2.06 -11.35 -19.88
C ALA A 120 3.24 -11.51 -18.92
N PHE A 121 4.38 -10.86 -19.19
CA PHE A 121 5.54 -10.85 -18.30
C PHE A 121 5.17 -10.36 -16.89
N LEU A 122 4.48 -9.22 -16.81
CA LEU A 122 4.11 -8.61 -15.53
C LEU A 122 3.15 -9.49 -14.72
N ILE A 123 2.18 -10.14 -15.37
CA ILE A 123 1.21 -11.03 -14.71
C ILE A 123 1.89 -12.31 -14.22
N ILE A 124 2.75 -12.93 -15.04
CA ILE A 124 3.48 -14.14 -14.65
C ILE A 124 4.35 -13.85 -13.42
N MET A 125 5.07 -12.73 -13.45
CA MET A 125 5.93 -12.32 -12.34
C MET A 125 5.09 -11.96 -11.09
N PHE A 126 3.97 -11.26 -11.25
CA PHE A 126 3.05 -10.94 -10.15
C PHE A 126 2.56 -12.21 -9.45
N ILE A 127 2.06 -13.19 -10.22
CA ILE A 127 1.57 -14.46 -9.67
C ILE A 127 2.71 -15.21 -8.97
N GLY A 128 3.88 -15.30 -9.60
CA GLY A 128 5.04 -15.97 -9.01
C GLY A 128 5.49 -15.36 -7.68
N CYS A 129 5.70 -14.03 -7.64
CA CYS A 129 6.08 -13.31 -6.43
C CYS A 129 4.99 -13.37 -5.36
N SER A 130 3.71 -13.29 -5.75
CA SER A 130 2.57 -13.43 -4.84
C SER A 130 2.58 -14.81 -4.19
N LEU A 131 2.67 -15.89 -4.97
CA LEU A 131 2.67 -17.25 -4.43
C LEU A 131 3.84 -17.49 -3.47
N LEU A 132 5.04 -17.02 -3.83
CA LEU A 132 6.21 -17.09 -2.93
C LEU A 132 5.98 -16.32 -1.63
N GLY A 133 5.42 -15.12 -1.72
CA GLY A 133 5.05 -14.31 -0.55
C GLY A 133 4.01 -14.99 0.32
N ALA A 134 2.97 -15.60 -0.28
CA ALA A 134 1.90 -16.29 0.44
C ALA A 134 2.43 -17.50 1.22
N VAL A 135 3.31 -18.29 0.60
CA VAL A 135 3.96 -19.44 1.27
C VAL A 135 4.79 -18.96 2.44
N GLY A 136 5.63 -17.95 2.25
CA GLY A 136 6.47 -17.43 3.33
C GLY A 136 5.65 -16.80 4.47
N HIS A 137 4.54 -16.15 4.14
CA HIS A 137 3.61 -15.58 5.12
C HIS A 137 2.88 -16.68 5.91
N HIS A 138 2.48 -17.77 5.26
CA HIS A 138 1.89 -18.92 5.94
C HIS A 138 2.84 -19.54 6.98
N PHE A 139 4.10 -19.76 6.62
CA PHE A 139 5.11 -20.26 7.57
C PHE A 139 5.43 -19.26 8.68
N SER A 140 5.38 -17.96 8.36
CA SER A 140 5.60 -16.86 9.30
C SER A 140 4.48 -16.67 10.32
N THR A 141 3.25 -17.03 9.95
CA THR A 141 2.04 -16.88 10.77
C THR A 141 1.61 -18.17 11.48
N MET A 142 2.31 -19.29 11.21
CA MET A 142 2.25 -20.47 12.07
C MET A 142 2.53 -20.03 13.52
N PRO A 143 1.79 -20.56 14.52
CA PRO A 143 1.78 -20.04 15.89
C PRO A 143 3.10 -20.29 16.62
N ASN A 144 4.11 -19.49 16.28
CA ASN A 144 5.26 -19.22 17.11
C ASN A 144 4.77 -18.23 18.17
N THR A 145 4.78 -18.67 19.43
CA THR A 145 4.14 -18.07 20.60
C THR A 145 4.01 -16.53 20.57
N VAL A 146 2.86 -15.99 20.13
CA VAL A 146 2.52 -14.59 20.40
C VAL A 146 2.20 -14.49 21.89
N VAL A 147 2.84 -13.55 22.59
CA VAL A 147 2.66 -13.39 24.04
C VAL A 147 2.04 -12.02 24.35
N PRO A 148 1.03 -11.97 25.24
CA PRO A 148 0.58 -10.73 25.86
C PRO A 148 1.74 -10.06 26.59
N LEU A 149 1.99 -8.80 26.33
CA LEU A 149 3.13 -8.06 26.89
C LEU A 149 2.98 -7.83 28.41
N ASP A 150 1.73 -7.78 28.91
CA ASP A 150 1.42 -7.69 30.35
C ASP A 150 1.87 -8.93 31.14
N SER A 151 2.04 -10.08 30.47
CA SER A 151 2.65 -11.28 31.08
C SER A 151 4.16 -11.14 31.33
N ILE A 152 4.85 -10.22 30.64
CA ILE A 152 6.29 -9.95 30.80
C ILE A 152 6.50 -8.92 31.91
N ALA A 153 5.76 -7.81 31.87
CA ALA A 153 5.65 -6.91 33.00
C ALA A 153 4.30 -6.16 33.01
N PRO A 154 3.70 -5.89 34.17
CA PRO A 154 2.38 -5.25 34.28
C PRO A 154 2.29 -3.86 33.64
N ALA A 155 3.44 -3.19 33.46
CA ALA A 155 3.52 -1.87 32.84
C ALA A 155 3.39 -1.93 31.31
N PHE A 156 3.61 -3.09 30.69
CA PHE A 156 3.46 -3.24 29.25
C PHE A 156 2.03 -3.59 28.87
N ARG A 157 1.63 -3.13 27.68
CA ARG A 157 0.32 -3.38 27.06
C ARG A 157 0.50 -3.92 25.66
N GLY A 158 -0.53 -4.58 25.17
CA GLY A 158 -0.59 -5.16 23.84
C GLY A 158 -0.01 -6.57 23.75
N CYS A 159 0.28 -6.99 22.53
CA CYS A 159 0.82 -8.30 22.20
C CYS A 159 2.17 -8.15 21.48
N SER A 160 3.05 -9.14 21.62
CA SER A 160 4.30 -9.22 20.84
C SER A 160 4.47 -10.63 20.28
N PRO A 161 4.91 -10.79 19.02
CA PRO A 161 5.38 -12.10 18.56
C PRO A 161 6.59 -12.51 19.41
N ALA A 162 6.69 -13.79 19.80
CA ALA A 162 7.94 -14.28 20.39
C ALA A 162 9.06 -14.16 19.36
N GLN A 163 10.18 -13.58 19.76
CA GLN A 163 11.40 -13.52 18.95
C GLN A 163 11.82 -14.92 18.58
N ASN A 164 11.53 -15.33 17.34
CA ASN A 164 12.28 -16.31 16.55
C ASN A 164 11.63 -16.43 15.17
N SER A 165 12.02 -15.56 14.23
CA SER A 165 11.89 -15.88 12.81
C SER A 165 12.68 -14.90 11.93
N THR A 166 13.96 -15.19 11.75
CA THR A 166 14.70 -14.80 10.53
C THR A 166 13.99 -15.22 9.23
N GLU A 167 13.01 -16.13 9.33
CA GLU A 167 12.10 -16.58 8.26
C GLU A 167 11.14 -15.48 7.75
N LEU A 168 10.76 -14.49 8.58
CA LEU A 168 9.82 -13.41 8.21
C LEU A 168 10.37 -12.51 7.08
N GLY A 169 11.70 -12.43 6.97
CA GLY A 169 12.40 -11.59 6.00
C GLY A 169 12.23 -12.05 4.56
N TRP A 170 12.33 -13.36 4.31
CA TRP A 170 12.43 -13.91 2.94
C TRP A 170 11.12 -13.86 2.15
N ALA A 171 10.00 -14.07 2.83
CA ALA A 171 8.67 -13.96 2.23
C ALA A 171 8.41 -12.56 1.63
N THR A 172 8.82 -11.54 2.38
CA THR A 172 8.62 -10.14 2.06
C THR A 172 9.53 -9.69 0.92
N ILE A 173 10.71 -10.30 0.78
CA ILE A 173 11.68 -9.99 -0.28
C ILE A 173 11.10 -10.26 -1.68
N ALA A 174 10.27 -11.29 -1.87
CA ALA A 174 9.71 -11.62 -3.19
C ALA A 174 8.82 -10.50 -3.76
N LEU A 175 7.96 -9.90 -2.92
CA LEU A 175 7.12 -8.76 -3.28
C LEU A 175 7.95 -7.48 -3.46
N LEU A 176 8.99 -7.29 -2.63
CA LEU A 176 9.93 -6.19 -2.82
C LEU A 176 10.64 -6.28 -4.18
N ILE A 177 11.06 -7.46 -4.62
CA ILE A 177 11.65 -7.67 -5.95
C ILE A 177 10.65 -7.25 -7.04
N TYR A 178 9.38 -7.66 -6.92
CA TYR A 178 8.35 -7.27 -7.87
C TYR A 178 8.16 -5.75 -7.94
N THR A 179 8.06 -5.11 -6.77
CA THR A 179 7.96 -3.65 -6.65
C THR A 179 9.15 -2.94 -7.33
N ASN A 180 10.36 -3.46 -7.18
CA ASN A 180 11.56 -2.91 -7.83
C ASN A 180 11.54 -3.06 -9.35
N VAL A 181 11.05 -4.19 -9.88
CA VAL A 181 10.89 -4.37 -11.33
C VAL A 181 9.85 -3.41 -11.90
N ILE A 182 8.71 -3.27 -11.22
CA ILE A 182 7.68 -2.29 -11.59
C ILE A 182 8.25 -0.87 -11.62
N PHE A 183 9.05 -0.50 -10.63
CA PHE A 183 9.73 0.79 -10.61
C PHE A 183 10.68 0.96 -11.81
N ALA A 184 11.57 0.00 -12.04
CA ALA A 184 12.53 0.04 -13.13
C ALA A 184 11.83 0.17 -14.50
N MET A 185 10.76 -0.58 -14.72
CA MET A 185 9.95 -0.50 -15.95
C MET A 185 9.22 0.84 -16.09
N THR A 186 8.73 1.40 -14.98
CA THR A 186 8.11 2.74 -14.98
C THR A 186 9.13 3.80 -15.37
N MET A 187 10.32 3.75 -14.78
CA MET A 187 11.41 4.69 -15.08
C MET A 187 11.88 4.56 -16.53
N ALA A 188 12.04 3.32 -17.03
CA ALA A 188 12.41 3.06 -18.41
C ALA A 188 11.38 3.60 -19.40
N ALA A 189 10.08 3.39 -19.13
CA ALA A 189 9.02 3.98 -19.93
C ALA A 189 9.08 5.50 -19.92
N GLY A 190 9.34 6.12 -18.76
CA GLY A 190 9.46 7.57 -18.64
C GLY A 190 10.61 8.15 -19.42
N PHE A 191 11.76 7.50 -19.33
CA PHE A 191 12.94 7.91 -20.08
C PHE A 191 12.73 7.76 -21.59
N HIS A 192 12.04 6.70 -22.03
CA HIS A 192 11.70 6.51 -23.44
C HIS A 192 10.77 7.62 -23.95
N HIS A 193 9.66 7.88 -23.26
CA HIS A 193 8.71 8.94 -23.63
C HIS A 193 9.34 10.34 -23.57
N TYR A 194 10.27 10.57 -22.64
CA TYR A 194 11.06 11.80 -22.57
C TYR A 194 11.95 11.99 -23.79
N ARG A 195 12.66 10.94 -24.21
CA ARG A 195 13.53 10.97 -25.41
C ARG A 195 12.75 11.15 -26.71
N GLU A 196 11.53 10.61 -26.79
CA GLU A 196 10.65 10.74 -27.96
C GLU A 196 10.00 12.14 -28.09
N GLY A 197 10.26 13.07 -27.17
CA GLY A 197 9.72 14.43 -27.23
C GLY A 197 8.26 14.57 -26.78
N ALA A 198 7.60 13.46 -26.42
CA ALA A 198 6.22 13.43 -25.94
C ALA A 198 6.01 14.17 -24.60
N TYR A 199 7.11 14.50 -23.90
CA TYR A 199 7.09 15.25 -22.64
C TYR A 199 6.69 16.73 -22.81
N ARG A 200 6.83 17.30 -24.02
CA ARG A 200 6.54 18.74 -24.25
C ARG A 200 5.06 19.06 -24.43
N ASP A 201 4.23 18.07 -24.80
CA ASP A 201 2.84 18.33 -25.22
C ASP A 201 1.77 17.92 -24.19
N SER A 202 2.13 17.34 -23.04
CA SER A 202 1.13 16.86 -22.07
C SER A 202 1.52 17.13 -20.61
N SER A 203 0.84 18.11 -20.01
CA SER A 203 0.85 18.36 -18.55
C SER A 203 0.58 17.10 -17.73
N LEU A 204 -0.27 16.21 -18.26
CA LEU A 204 -0.67 14.96 -17.63
C LEU A 204 0.54 14.03 -17.42
N ILE A 205 1.38 13.85 -18.45
CA ILE A 205 2.57 12.99 -18.39
C ILE A 205 3.59 13.57 -17.38
N TYR A 206 3.76 14.89 -17.35
CA TYR A 206 4.66 15.57 -16.42
C TYR A 206 4.28 15.30 -14.95
N THR A 207 3.01 15.54 -14.58
CA THR A 207 2.48 15.31 -13.23
C THR A 207 2.57 13.83 -12.86
N PHE A 208 2.23 12.95 -13.80
CA PHE A 208 2.26 11.50 -13.60
C PHE A 208 3.66 10.97 -13.26
N TYR A 209 4.69 11.50 -13.91
CA TYR A 209 6.08 11.12 -13.66
C TYR A 209 6.66 11.78 -12.42
N LYS A 210 6.37 13.06 -12.17
CA LYS A 210 6.91 13.76 -10.99
C LYS A 210 6.43 13.13 -9.68
N ASP A 211 5.12 12.89 -9.58
CA ASP A 211 4.53 12.33 -8.36
C ASP A 211 4.77 10.82 -8.27
N GLY A 212 4.78 10.14 -9.42
CA GLY A 212 5.09 8.71 -9.52
C GLY A 212 6.54 8.39 -9.12
N ILE A 213 7.53 9.13 -9.61
CA ILE A 213 8.96 8.87 -9.32
C ILE A 213 9.27 9.08 -7.85
N LEU A 214 8.77 10.16 -7.24
CA LEU A 214 9.00 10.42 -5.82
C LEU A 214 8.45 9.28 -4.95
N TYR A 215 7.26 8.77 -5.29
CA TYR A 215 6.67 7.60 -4.66
C TYR A 215 7.58 6.37 -4.76
N TYR A 216 8.00 6.00 -5.96
CA TYR A 216 8.83 4.81 -6.13
C TYR A 216 10.22 4.95 -5.49
N ALA A 217 10.80 6.15 -5.49
CA ALA A 217 12.04 6.44 -4.79
C ALA A 217 11.89 6.25 -3.27
N ALA A 218 10.77 6.71 -2.70
CA ALA A 218 10.46 6.47 -1.30
C ALA A 218 10.32 4.97 -0.99
N LEU A 219 9.62 4.21 -1.85
CA LEU A 219 9.49 2.75 -1.68
C LEU A 219 10.82 2.01 -1.77
N LEU A 220 11.68 2.40 -2.70
CA LEU A 220 13.03 1.86 -2.78
C LEU A 220 13.78 2.13 -1.49
N GLY A 221 13.70 3.35 -0.96
CA GLY A 221 14.30 3.73 0.33
C GLY A 221 13.82 2.85 1.49
N PHE A 222 12.50 2.64 1.62
CA PHE A 222 11.95 1.76 2.66
C PHE A 222 12.36 0.30 2.48
N SER A 223 12.39 -0.20 1.25
CA SER A 223 12.81 -1.56 0.91
C SER A 223 14.28 -1.80 1.27
N VAL A 224 15.15 -0.84 0.94
CA VAL A 224 16.57 -0.89 1.27
C VAL A 224 16.77 -0.79 2.78
N GLY A 225 16.06 0.12 3.45
CA GLY A 225 16.07 0.25 4.90
C GLY A 225 15.68 -1.04 5.62
N TYR A 226 14.65 -1.73 5.13
CA TYR A 226 14.21 -3.02 5.64
C TYR A 226 15.30 -4.10 5.52
N ILE A 227 15.93 -4.21 4.35
CA ILE A 227 17.03 -5.16 4.13
C ILE A 227 18.21 -4.86 5.06
N ILE A 228 18.60 -3.59 5.20
CA ILE A 228 19.71 -3.18 6.08
C ILE A 228 19.40 -3.55 7.54
N MET A 229 18.18 -3.29 8.02
CA MET A 229 17.79 -3.60 9.39
C MET A 229 17.85 -5.11 9.70
N ILE A 230 17.45 -5.95 8.74
CA ILE A 230 17.54 -7.41 8.90
C ILE A 230 19.00 -7.87 8.97
N GLN A 231 19.85 -7.36 8.08
CA GLN A 231 21.25 -7.80 7.97
C GLN A 231 22.10 -7.33 9.15
N THR A 232 21.90 -6.10 9.61
CA THR A 232 22.73 -5.49 10.66
C THR A 232 22.36 -5.95 12.06
N LYS A 233 21.15 -6.49 12.27
CA LYS A 233 20.61 -6.86 13.59
C LYS A 233 20.64 -5.73 14.65
N HIS A 234 20.91 -4.50 14.23
CA HIS A 234 20.86 -3.30 15.07
C HIS A 234 19.49 -2.65 14.94
N TRP A 235 18.58 -2.99 15.85
CA TRP A 235 17.17 -2.59 15.74
C TRP A 235 16.94 -1.33 16.56
N VAL A 236 17.09 -0.16 15.91
CA VAL A 236 16.66 1.12 16.53
C VAL A 236 15.12 1.19 16.58
N VAL A 237 14.46 0.53 15.63
CA VAL A 237 13.00 0.37 15.52
C VAL A 237 12.67 -1.05 15.09
N SER A 238 11.44 -1.53 15.31
CA SER A 238 11.03 -2.85 14.83
C SER A 238 10.97 -2.91 13.29
N PRO A 239 11.44 -3.99 12.63
CA PRO A 239 11.26 -4.18 11.18
C PRO A 239 9.79 -4.11 10.74
N THR A 240 8.86 -4.48 11.62
CA THR A 240 7.41 -4.40 11.38
C THR A 240 6.90 -2.96 11.20
N PHE A 241 7.62 -1.97 11.75
CA PHE A 241 7.29 -0.56 11.55
C PHE A 241 7.53 -0.14 10.10
N LEU A 242 8.67 -0.51 9.50
CA LEU A 242 8.99 -0.15 8.12
C LEU A 242 7.96 -0.72 7.13
N LEU A 243 7.52 -1.96 7.35
CA LEU A 243 6.45 -2.56 6.55
C LEU A 243 5.11 -1.84 6.75
N SER A 244 4.79 -1.44 7.98
CA SER A 244 3.56 -0.72 8.30
C SER A 244 3.51 0.69 7.71
N ILE A 245 4.60 1.46 7.79
CA ILE A 245 4.67 2.79 7.17
C ILE A 245 4.69 2.69 5.65
N GLN A 246 5.38 1.70 5.08
CA GLN A 246 5.35 1.43 3.64
C GLN A 246 3.93 1.13 3.15
N ARG A 247 3.15 0.33 3.90
CA ARG A 247 1.73 0.07 3.62
C ARG A 247 0.90 1.36 3.63
N VAL A 248 1.05 2.19 4.65
CA VAL A 248 0.30 3.46 4.76
C VAL A 248 0.64 4.40 3.61
N ILE A 249 1.93 4.55 3.30
CA ILE A 249 2.40 5.38 2.19
C ILE A 249 1.90 4.85 0.84
N ASN A 250 1.92 3.53 0.63
CA ASN A 250 1.34 2.89 -0.56
C ASN A 250 -0.15 3.21 -0.71
N SER A 251 -0.90 3.12 0.38
CA SER A 251 -2.33 3.43 0.39
C SER A 251 -2.60 4.89 0.03
N ILE A 252 -1.89 5.83 0.67
CA ILE A 252 -2.00 7.28 0.42
C ILE A 252 -1.67 7.61 -1.04
N LEU A 253 -0.52 7.15 -1.53
CA LEU A 253 0.00 7.55 -2.84
C LEU A 253 -0.77 6.88 -3.98
N SER A 254 -1.16 5.60 -3.84
CA SER A 254 -2.05 4.95 -4.81
C SER A 254 -3.40 5.66 -4.89
N SER A 255 -3.94 6.07 -3.74
CA SER A 255 -5.21 6.80 -3.66
C SER A 255 -5.12 8.17 -4.32
N ARG A 256 -4.11 8.98 -3.97
CA ARG A 256 -3.88 10.30 -4.56
C ARG A 256 -3.65 10.23 -6.06
N MET A 257 -2.90 9.23 -6.52
CA MET A 257 -2.66 9.04 -7.95
C MET A 257 -3.98 8.77 -8.69
N VAL A 258 -4.81 7.84 -8.19
CA VAL A 258 -6.09 7.52 -8.81
C VAL A 258 -7.04 8.73 -8.79
N LEU A 259 -7.06 9.51 -7.71
CA LEU A 259 -7.88 10.71 -7.61
C LEU A 259 -7.44 11.80 -8.60
N HIS A 260 -6.14 12.09 -8.72
CA HIS A 260 -5.64 13.05 -9.70
C HIS A 260 -6.00 12.65 -11.13
N ILE A 261 -5.88 11.35 -11.46
CA ILE A 261 -6.28 10.82 -12.76
C ILE A 261 -7.77 11.10 -13.05
N TYR A 262 -8.65 10.89 -12.07
CA TYR A 262 -10.08 11.15 -12.25
C TYR A 262 -10.39 12.64 -12.33
N GLU A 263 -9.69 13.47 -11.56
CA GLU A 263 -9.82 14.92 -11.61
C GLU A 263 -9.42 15.49 -12.97
N GLU A 264 -8.32 15.02 -13.54
CA GLU A 264 -7.85 15.41 -14.88
C GLU A 264 -8.77 14.90 -16.00
N MET A 265 -9.41 13.73 -15.83
CA MET A 265 -10.35 13.19 -16.82
C MET A 265 -11.75 13.82 -16.75
N ALA A 266 -12.17 14.37 -15.62
CA ALA A 266 -13.53 14.88 -15.45
C ALA A 266 -13.94 15.95 -16.48
N PRO A 267 -13.12 16.98 -16.81
CA PRO A 267 -13.48 17.97 -17.82
C PRO A 267 -13.64 17.36 -19.23
N SER A 268 -12.83 16.34 -19.53
CA SER A 268 -12.89 15.66 -20.83
C SER A 268 -14.14 14.78 -20.96
N GLN A 269 -14.57 14.13 -19.87
CA GLN A 269 -15.83 13.39 -19.81
C GLN A 269 -17.05 14.31 -19.91
N GLU A 270 -17.10 15.42 -19.18
CA GLU A 270 -18.19 16.40 -19.30
C GLU A 270 -18.32 16.92 -20.75
N THR A 271 -17.19 17.11 -21.44
CA THR A 271 -17.18 17.53 -22.85
C THR A 271 -17.68 16.44 -23.79
N GLU A 272 -17.32 15.16 -23.56
CA GLU A 272 -17.84 14.03 -24.33
C GLU A 272 -19.33 13.79 -24.07
N ASP A 273 -19.77 13.86 -22.83
CA ASP A 273 -21.16 13.69 -22.42
C ASP A 273 -22.03 14.84 -22.96
N ALA A 274 -21.51 16.07 -23.00
CA ALA A 274 -22.16 17.19 -23.67
C ALA A 274 -22.30 16.96 -25.19
N LYS A 275 -21.24 16.47 -25.86
CA LYS A 275 -21.32 16.12 -27.30
C LYS A 275 -22.28 14.98 -27.58
N THR A 276 -22.33 14.01 -26.67
CA THR A 276 -23.15 12.81 -26.77
C THR A 276 -24.63 13.14 -26.52
N SER A 277 -24.93 13.94 -25.50
CA SER A 277 -26.28 14.46 -25.24
C SER A 277 -26.81 15.36 -26.37
N ILE A 278 -25.97 16.19 -27.01
CA ILE A 278 -26.35 16.95 -28.22
C ILE A 278 -26.67 15.99 -29.39
N ARG A 279 -25.91 14.90 -29.56
CA ARG A 279 -26.21 13.88 -30.58
C ARG A 279 -27.51 13.13 -30.31
N PHE A 280 -27.78 12.77 -29.05
CA PHE A 280 -29.02 12.10 -28.67
C PHE A 280 -30.24 13.04 -28.67
N ALA A 281 -30.08 14.34 -28.40
CA ALA A 281 -31.14 15.33 -28.58
C ALA A 281 -31.56 15.46 -30.07
N GLY A 282 -30.68 15.14 -31.01
CA GLY A 282 -30.99 15.03 -32.45
C GLY A 282 -31.62 13.71 -32.89
N MET A 283 -31.57 12.66 -32.06
CA MET A 283 -32.16 11.34 -32.32
C MET A 283 -33.03 10.97 -31.11
N GLY A 284 -34.28 11.44 -31.11
CA GLY A 284 -35.17 11.27 -29.97
C GLY A 284 -35.38 9.82 -29.57
N THR A 285 -34.68 9.35 -28.53
CA THR A 285 -35.14 8.34 -27.55
C THR A 285 -34.28 8.38 -26.29
N SER A 286 -34.96 8.29 -25.15
CA SER A 286 -34.45 8.36 -23.79
C SER A 286 -33.63 7.12 -23.40
N GLY A 287 -32.39 7.33 -22.97
CA GLY A 287 -31.58 6.34 -22.26
C GLY A 287 -30.96 6.99 -21.03
N LEU A 288 -31.09 6.33 -19.86
CA LEU A 288 -30.57 6.82 -18.58
C LEU A 288 -29.06 7.08 -18.67
N VAL A 289 -28.69 8.34 -18.45
CA VAL A 289 -27.31 8.74 -18.14
C VAL A 289 -27.19 8.76 -16.62
N CYS A 290 -26.25 8.00 -16.08
CA CYS A 290 -25.85 8.15 -14.68
C CYS A 290 -25.14 9.50 -14.54
N VAL A 291 -25.69 10.38 -13.70
CA VAL A 291 -25.12 11.66 -13.28
C VAL A 291 -24.16 11.45 -12.12
#